data_AF-A0A8J5RSG9-F1
#
_entry.id   AF-A0A8J5RSG9-F1
#
_cell.length_a   1.000
_cell.length_b   1.000
_cell.length_c   1.000
_cell.angle_alpha   90.00
_cell.angle_beta   90.00
_cell.angle_gamma   90.00
#
_symmetry.space_group_name_H-M   'P 1'
#
loop_
_entity.id
_entity.type
_entity.pdbx_description
1 polymer ?
#
loop_
_entity_poly.entity_id
_entity_poly.type
_entity_poly.pdbx_seq_one_letter_code
_entity_poly.pdbx_strand_id
1 'polypeptide(L)'
;MMSSSSSSSTTEAAAGRRRHTHAAYGGSSSSWRRWAVLVATVWIQAVTGTNFDFSAYSSALKSALGVSQEALNYLATASDLGKVLGWSSGLALLYLPLPAVLLLSAAFGLAAYALQYAIILNLLQLPYPLVFLICLVAGCSICWFNTVCFVLCIRNFSSSNHPLALSLSISFNGLSAAFYTLFANALSPFSPSVYLLLNAIVPLVVSVVALPAILLCHPHDGHLHNMPKHDKHVFLGLYILAFITGIYLLIFGSYTTTNSAAWVVLTGAMVLLALPLIIPASSSCSHVDMHSPDHALPLNHDDPQKPLLLNNDHQRESNVMIQKSVEQQMQGCCSGAILEKGCMMVLGEEHSAKKLIQCIDFWLYYTAYFCGATVGLVYSNNLGQIAQSFHRQSQLNMLLAIYSSCSFFGRLLSALPDFLHRKVSFARTGWLAVALVPMPAAFFLMWKLHDINTLVAGTALISLSSGFIFAAAVSITSELFGPNSIGVNHNILITNIPLGSLLYGQIAALVYDANGLKMSVLDRNGMIDTMVVCMGAKCYSTTFFVWGCITLLGLVSSIILFLRTKTAYAAVAGQSSCKHLSQVSS
;
A
#
# COMPACT_ATOMS: atom_id res chain seq x y z
N MET A 1 -66.17 42.87 10.64
CA MET A 1 -66.12 41.52 10.06
C MET A 1 -65.60 41.64 8.63
N MET A 2 -64.50 40.92 8.33
CA MET A 2 -64.05 40.42 7.00
C MET A 2 -63.78 41.45 5.87
N SER A 3 -62.53 41.77 5.51
CA SER A 3 -61.55 41.03 4.65
C SER A 3 -61.92 41.03 3.16
N SER A 4 -61.17 41.70 2.27
CA SER A 4 -60.13 41.15 1.36
C SER A 4 -60.28 41.91 0.01
N SER A 5 -59.33 42.13 -0.90
CA SER A 5 -58.00 41.61 -1.17
C SER A 5 -57.27 42.61 -2.10
N SER A 6 -55.97 42.85 -1.87
CA SER A 6 -55.09 43.58 -2.78
C SER A 6 -54.05 42.63 -3.37
N SER A 7 -53.81 42.82 -4.65
CA SER A 7 -52.89 42.11 -5.54
C SER A 7 -51.43 42.52 -5.33
N SER A 8 -50.53 41.56 -5.10
CA SER A 8 -49.11 41.64 -5.48
C SER A 8 -48.36 40.33 -5.18
N SER A 9 -48.11 39.49 -6.19
CA SER A 9 -47.17 38.37 -6.04
C SER A 9 -46.62 37.89 -7.40
N THR A 10 -45.74 38.68 -8.02
CA THR A 10 -44.95 38.24 -9.18
C THR A 10 -43.56 38.90 -9.20
N THR A 11 -42.78 38.77 -8.12
CA THR A 11 -41.36 39.20 -8.16
C THR A 11 -40.40 38.45 -7.22
N GLU A 12 -40.74 37.27 -6.70
CA GLU A 12 -39.82 36.47 -5.87
C GLU A 12 -39.36 35.13 -6.50
N ALA A 13 -39.95 34.70 -7.61
CA ALA A 13 -39.63 33.41 -8.23
C ALA A 13 -38.30 33.39 -9.03
N ALA A 14 -37.67 34.54 -9.29
CA ALA A 14 -36.44 34.63 -10.09
C ALA A 14 -35.14 34.61 -9.25
N ALA A 15 -35.19 34.92 -7.95
CA ALA A 15 -34.02 34.98 -7.08
C ALA A 15 -33.59 33.59 -6.55
N GLY A 16 -34.54 32.66 -6.38
CA GLY A 16 -34.26 31.29 -5.93
C GLY A 16 -33.56 30.40 -6.98
N ARG A 17 -33.71 30.71 -8.27
CA ARG A 17 -33.14 29.91 -9.37
C ARG A 17 -31.68 30.21 -9.69
N ARG A 18 -31.17 31.38 -9.30
CA ARG A 18 -29.75 31.77 -9.46
C ARG A 18 -28.84 31.25 -8.34
N ARG A 19 -29.36 30.96 -7.14
CA ARG A 19 -28.55 30.35 -6.05
C ARG A 19 -28.30 28.86 -6.24
N HIS A 20 -29.19 28.13 -6.94
CA HIS A 20 -28.99 26.72 -7.24
C HIS A 20 -28.03 26.44 -8.41
N THR A 21 -27.72 27.44 -9.24
CA THR A 21 -26.80 27.30 -10.39
C THR A 21 -25.35 27.57 -10.01
N HIS A 22 -25.08 28.40 -9.00
CA HIS A 22 -23.70 28.63 -8.52
C HIS A 22 -23.15 27.49 -7.63
N ALA A 23 -23.99 26.70 -6.97
CA ALA A 23 -23.55 25.54 -6.20
C ALA A 23 -23.17 24.32 -7.06
N ALA A 24 -23.63 24.26 -8.32
CA ALA A 24 -23.29 23.19 -9.26
C ALA A 24 -21.94 23.39 -9.97
N TYR A 25 -21.42 24.63 -9.99
CA TYR A 25 -20.17 24.97 -10.70
C TYR A 25 -18.90 24.75 -9.86
N GLY A 26 -19.01 24.72 -8.52
CA GLY A 26 -17.87 24.45 -7.64
C GLY A 26 -17.38 22.99 -7.67
N GLY A 27 -18.22 22.04 -8.09
CA GLY A 27 -17.94 20.60 -8.04
C GLY A 27 -16.98 20.08 -9.11
N SER A 28 -16.74 20.83 -10.19
CA SER A 28 -15.82 20.43 -11.27
C SER A 28 -14.35 20.74 -10.93
N SER A 29 -14.10 21.86 -10.23
CA SER A 29 -12.75 22.35 -9.94
C SER A 29 -11.91 21.40 -9.06
N SER A 30 -12.56 20.60 -8.21
CA SER A 30 -11.91 19.66 -7.29
C SER A 30 -11.69 18.26 -7.88
N SER A 31 -12.39 17.89 -8.96
CA SER A 31 -12.41 16.51 -9.45
C SER A 31 -11.10 16.12 -10.15
N TRP A 32 -10.48 17.00 -10.94
CA TRP A 32 -9.24 16.67 -11.64
C TRP A 32 -8.05 16.52 -10.68
N ARG A 33 -8.03 17.31 -9.59
CA ARG A 33 -6.94 17.33 -8.60
C ARG A 33 -6.82 16.00 -7.85
N ARG A 34 -7.94 15.43 -7.38
CA ARG A 34 -7.97 14.11 -6.72
C ARG A 34 -7.44 12.99 -7.63
N TRP A 35 -7.78 13.03 -8.92
CA TRP A 35 -7.29 12.05 -9.89
C TRP A 35 -5.80 12.26 -10.21
N ALA A 36 -5.34 13.50 -10.31
CA ALA A 36 -3.92 13.82 -10.45
C ALA A 36 -3.09 13.30 -9.25
N VAL A 37 -3.61 13.44 -8.02
CA VAL A 37 -2.98 12.84 -6.84
C VAL A 37 -2.96 11.31 -6.91
N LEU A 38 -4.05 10.67 -7.34
CA LEU A 38 -4.04 9.22 -7.50
C LEU A 38 -2.96 8.76 -8.49
N VAL A 39 -2.85 9.43 -9.64
CA VAL A 39 -1.81 9.12 -10.64
C VAL A 39 -0.41 9.34 -10.06
N ALA A 40 -0.20 10.44 -9.34
CA ALA A 40 1.06 10.71 -8.66
C ALA A 40 1.42 9.60 -7.63
N THR A 41 0.46 9.14 -6.84
CA THR A 41 0.69 8.02 -5.90
C THR A 41 0.99 6.71 -6.61
N VAL A 42 0.36 6.44 -7.76
CA VAL A 42 0.66 5.27 -8.59
C VAL A 42 2.09 5.33 -9.12
N TRP A 43 2.55 6.49 -9.58
CA TRP A 43 3.93 6.66 -10.05
C TRP A 43 4.95 6.50 -8.93
N ILE A 44 4.72 7.12 -7.77
CA ILE A 44 5.58 6.96 -6.60
C ILE A 44 5.65 5.47 -6.23
N GLN A 45 4.50 4.82 -6.10
CA GLN A 45 4.48 3.40 -5.74
C GLN A 45 5.14 2.50 -6.78
N ALA A 46 5.01 2.81 -8.08
CA ALA A 46 5.66 2.05 -9.15
C ALA A 46 7.19 2.00 -9.00
N VAL A 47 7.82 2.96 -8.31
CA VAL A 47 9.29 3.05 -8.20
C VAL A 47 9.83 2.87 -6.78
N THR A 48 8.98 2.78 -5.75
CA THR A 48 9.42 2.69 -4.35
C THR A 48 9.41 1.27 -3.77
N GLY A 49 9.05 0.26 -4.55
CA GLY A 49 9.19 -1.17 -4.20
C GLY A 49 10.63 -1.71 -4.32
N THR A 50 11.62 -0.93 -3.91
CA THR A 50 13.08 -1.18 -4.08
C THR A 50 13.65 -2.32 -3.22
N ASN A 51 12.81 -3.03 -2.46
CA ASN A 51 13.21 -4.27 -1.80
C ASN A 51 12.99 -5.50 -2.69
N PHE A 52 12.12 -5.39 -3.71
CA PHE A 52 11.80 -6.51 -4.58
C PHE A 52 12.89 -6.81 -5.62
N ASP A 53 13.78 -5.86 -5.90
CA ASP A 53 14.91 -6.01 -6.81
C ASP A 53 16.23 -6.32 -6.09
N PHE A 54 16.22 -6.53 -4.76
CA PHE A 54 17.41 -6.91 -3.98
C PHE A 54 18.15 -8.11 -4.59
N SER A 55 17.39 -9.10 -5.05
CA SER A 55 17.94 -10.30 -5.70
C SER A 55 18.76 -10.01 -6.97
N ALA A 56 18.54 -8.88 -7.65
CA ALA A 56 19.25 -8.51 -8.86
C ALA A 56 20.68 -8.00 -8.60
N TYR A 57 20.95 -7.42 -7.43
CA TYR A 57 22.27 -6.86 -7.08
C TYR A 57 22.94 -7.51 -5.86
N SER A 58 22.22 -8.31 -5.07
CA SER A 58 22.71 -8.87 -3.80
C SER A 58 23.99 -9.70 -3.96
N SER A 59 24.14 -10.46 -5.05
CA SER A 59 25.36 -11.22 -5.34
C SER A 59 26.58 -10.32 -5.56
N ALA A 60 26.41 -9.19 -6.24
CA ALA A 60 27.49 -8.22 -6.44
C ALA A 60 27.84 -7.49 -5.14
N LEU A 61 26.82 -7.15 -4.34
CA LEU A 61 27.02 -6.55 -3.01
C LEU A 61 27.78 -7.50 -2.07
N LYS A 62 27.43 -8.80 -2.07
CA LYS A 62 28.15 -9.84 -1.32
C LYS A 62 29.62 -9.89 -1.70
N SER A 63 29.90 -9.91 -3.01
CA SER A 63 31.28 -9.97 -3.53
C SER A 63 32.08 -8.72 -3.18
N ALA A 64 31.47 -7.54 -3.23
CA ALA A 64 32.16 -6.27 -2.91
C ALA A 64 32.48 -6.15 -1.41
N LEU A 65 31.63 -6.69 -0.54
CA LEU A 65 31.81 -6.66 0.91
C LEU A 65 32.70 -7.81 1.43
N GLY A 66 32.91 -8.87 0.64
CA GLY A 66 33.63 -10.07 1.08
C GLY A 66 32.92 -10.80 2.23
N VAL A 67 31.58 -10.83 2.22
CA VAL A 67 30.77 -11.39 3.32
C VAL A 67 30.15 -12.74 2.99
N SER A 68 29.86 -13.52 4.03
CA SER A 68 29.17 -14.81 3.91
C SER A 68 27.72 -14.64 3.42
N GLN A 69 27.09 -15.75 3.01
CA GLN A 69 25.67 -15.73 2.60
C GLN A 69 24.74 -15.33 3.76
N GLU A 70 25.07 -15.74 4.98
CA GLU A 70 24.32 -15.40 6.19
C GLU A 70 24.35 -13.89 6.44
N ALA A 71 25.53 -13.27 6.35
CA ALA A 71 25.69 -11.82 6.46
C ALA A 71 24.91 -11.07 5.37
N LEU A 72 24.88 -11.57 4.13
CA LEU A 72 24.03 -10.98 3.09
C LEU A 72 22.53 -11.06 3.44
N ASN A 73 22.07 -12.19 3.98
CA ASN A 73 20.68 -12.34 4.40
C ASN A 73 20.32 -11.35 5.52
N TYR A 74 21.24 -11.11 6.47
CA TYR A 74 21.05 -10.08 7.50
C TYR A 74 20.94 -8.67 6.92
N LEU A 75 21.59 -8.34 5.80
CA LEU A 75 21.38 -7.05 5.11
C LEU A 75 19.97 -6.94 4.51
N ALA A 76 19.45 -8.03 3.94
CA ALA A 76 18.05 -8.08 3.49
C ALA A 76 17.09 -7.90 4.69
N THR A 77 17.35 -8.60 5.79
CA THR A 77 16.62 -8.44 7.05
C THR A 77 16.75 -7.03 7.61
N ALA A 78 17.89 -6.36 7.46
CA ALA A 78 18.08 -4.98 7.90
C ALA A 78 17.12 -4.02 7.18
N SER A 79 16.95 -4.20 5.87
CA SER A 79 15.96 -3.43 5.10
C SER A 79 14.53 -3.73 5.57
N ASP A 80 14.19 -4.97 5.86
CA ASP A 80 12.89 -5.29 6.47
C ASP A 80 12.74 -4.70 7.88
N LEU A 81 13.82 -4.63 8.66
CA LEU A 81 13.87 -3.99 9.99
C LEU A 81 13.67 -2.48 9.91
N GLY A 82 14.11 -1.84 8.82
CA GLY A 82 13.82 -0.44 8.53
C GLY A 82 12.33 -0.11 8.56
N LYS A 83 11.47 -1.08 8.20
CA LYS A 83 10.01 -0.92 8.25
C LYS A 83 9.47 -0.82 9.68
N VAL A 84 10.19 -1.31 10.71
CA VAL A 84 9.83 -1.05 12.13
C VAL A 84 9.80 0.43 12.41
N LEU A 85 10.78 1.17 11.88
CA LEU A 85 10.89 2.61 12.10
C LEU A 85 9.83 3.40 11.31
N GLY A 86 8.93 2.71 10.59
CA GLY A 86 7.83 3.30 9.85
C GLY A 86 6.92 4.21 10.66
N TRP A 87 6.69 3.92 11.95
CA TRP A 87 5.87 4.76 12.84
C TRP A 87 6.34 6.22 12.88
N SER A 88 7.63 6.46 12.67
CA SER A 88 8.21 7.81 12.62
C SER A 88 7.67 8.65 11.45
N SER A 89 7.23 8.02 10.35
CA SER A 89 6.58 8.73 9.25
C SER A 89 5.20 9.28 9.63
N GLY A 90 4.42 8.51 10.41
CA GLY A 90 3.14 8.97 10.95
C GLY A 90 3.33 10.13 11.92
N LEU A 91 4.37 10.09 12.75
CA LEU A 91 4.76 11.20 13.63
C LEU A 91 5.23 12.42 12.83
N ALA A 92 6.05 12.23 11.80
CA ALA A 92 6.53 13.30 10.94
C ALA A 92 5.36 14.06 10.28
N LEU A 93 4.31 13.34 9.85
CA LEU A 93 3.10 13.93 9.28
C LEU A 93 2.25 14.75 10.26
N LEU A 94 2.52 14.66 11.58
CA LEU A 94 1.89 15.53 12.58
C LEU A 94 2.58 16.92 12.64
N TYR A 95 3.87 16.99 12.28
CA TYR A 95 4.67 18.22 12.42
C TYR A 95 5.07 18.83 11.08
N LEU A 96 5.11 18.05 10.00
CA LEU A 96 5.57 18.45 8.68
C LEU A 96 4.47 18.28 7.62
N PRO A 97 4.42 19.14 6.60
CA PRO A 97 3.47 18.97 5.50
C PRO A 97 3.84 17.75 4.63
N LEU A 98 2.83 17.15 4.00
CA LEU A 98 2.97 15.95 3.15
C LEU A 98 4.13 16.01 2.13
N PRO A 99 4.29 17.11 1.34
CA PRO A 99 5.42 17.24 0.40
C PRO A 99 6.80 17.17 1.08
N ALA A 100 6.94 17.72 2.28
CA ALA A 100 8.21 17.69 3.00
C ALA A 100 8.53 16.26 3.46
N VAL A 101 7.53 15.51 3.94
CA VAL A 101 7.71 14.09 4.31
C VAL A 101 8.07 13.23 3.10
N LEU A 102 7.46 13.50 1.93
CA LEU A 102 7.82 12.83 0.66
C LEU A 102 9.26 13.11 0.23
N LEU A 103 9.72 14.37 0.32
CA LEU A 103 11.09 14.71 -0.03
C LEU A 103 12.10 14.15 0.97
N LEU A 104 11.75 14.10 2.25
CA LEU A 104 12.59 13.49 3.28
C LEU A 104 12.70 11.97 3.09
N SER A 105 11.60 11.30 2.71
CA SER A 105 11.67 9.87 2.36
C SER A 105 12.54 9.63 1.12
N ALA A 106 12.45 10.49 0.11
CA ALA A 106 13.33 10.42 -1.07
C ALA A 106 14.80 10.68 -0.73
N ALA A 107 15.10 11.62 0.17
CA ALA A 107 16.46 11.89 0.61
C ALA A 107 17.08 10.70 1.36
N PHE A 108 16.31 10.04 2.24
CA PHE A 108 16.77 8.82 2.91
C PHE A 108 17.06 7.69 1.92
N GLY A 109 16.19 7.48 0.94
CA GLY A 109 16.37 6.48 -0.11
C GLY A 109 17.60 6.77 -0.97
N LEU A 110 17.74 8.02 -1.45
CA LEU A 110 18.90 8.49 -2.22
C LEU A 110 20.19 8.21 -1.47
N ALA A 111 20.30 8.66 -0.21
CA ALA A 111 21.50 8.49 0.59
C ALA A 111 21.84 7.01 0.80
N ALA A 112 20.85 6.19 1.17
CA ALA A 112 21.07 4.79 1.46
C ALA A 112 21.49 3.97 0.23
N TYR A 113 20.84 4.17 -0.91
CA TYR A 113 21.15 3.44 -2.14
C TYR A 113 22.40 3.98 -2.84
N ALA A 114 22.69 5.29 -2.78
CA ALA A 114 23.94 5.84 -3.31
C ALA A 114 25.17 5.33 -2.55
N LEU A 115 25.08 5.18 -1.22
CA LEU A 115 26.15 4.58 -0.43
C LEU A 115 26.35 3.10 -0.78
N GLN A 116 25.29 2.31 -0.93
CA GLN A 116 25.38 0.92 -1.40
C GLN A 116 25.98 0.84 -2.81
N TYR A 117 25.62 1.76 -3.71
CA TYR A 117 26.18 1.83 -5.05
C TYR A 117 27.69 2.10 -5.02
N ALA A 118 28.14 3.05 -4.19
CA ALA A 118 29.56 3.35 -4.01
C ALA A 118 30.36 2.14 -3.45
N ILE A 119 29.74 1.32 -2.59
CA ILE A 119 30.33 0.08 -2.09
C ILE A 119 30.54 -0.92 -3.23
N ILE A 120 29.53 -1.17 -4.08
CA ILE A 120 29.67 -2.10 -5.21
C ILE A 120 30.74 -1.65 -6.21
N LEU A 121 30.89 -0.34 -6.41
CA LEU A 121 31.96 0.21 -7.25
C LEU A 121 33.34 0.20 -6.59
N ASN A 122 33.47 -0.32 -5.36
CA ASN A 122 34.69 -0.30 -4.55
C ASN A 122 35.25 1.12 -4.31
N LEU A 123 34.40 2.16 -4.39
CA LEU A 123 34.77 3.54 -4.10
C LEU A 123 34.79 3.82 -2.58
N LEU A 124 34.04 3.03 -1.82
CA LEU A 124 33.87 3.20 -0.38
C LEU A 124 33.95 1.83 0.31
N GLN A 125 34.81 1.70 1.32
CA GLN A 125 34.86 0.53 2.20
C GLN A 125 34.31 0.92 3.57
N LEU A 126 33.20 0.31 3.97
CA LEU A 126 32.54 0.57 5.25
C LEU A 126 32.50 -0.71 6.10
N PRO A 127 32.59 -0.60 7.43
CA PRO A 127 32.42 -1.74 8.30
C PRO A 127 30.98 -2.27 8.20
N TYR A 128 30.83 -3.60 8.30
CA TYR A 128 29.54 -4.28 8.14
C TYR A 128 28.36 -3.70 8.95
N PRO A 129 28.52 -3.29 10.23
CA PRO A 129 27.42 -2.67 10.99
C PRO A 129 26.89 -1.37 10.37
N LEU A 130 27.75 -0.60 9.69
CA LEU A 130 27.33 0.61 9.01
C LEU A 130 26.56 0.30 7.73
N VAL A 131 26.97 -0.74 7.00
CA VAL A 131 26.22 -1.25 5.84
C VAL A 131 24.84 -1.75 6.26
N PHE A 132 24.76 -2.44 7.40
CA PHE A 132 23.49 -2.85 8.00
C PHE A 132 22.59 -1.63 8.30
N LEU A 133 23.14 -0.57 8.90
CA LEU A 133 22.39 0.67 9.16
C LEU A 133 21.93 1.34 7.85
N ILE A 134 22.77 1.33 6.81
CA ILE A 134 22.42 1.86 5.48
C ILE A 134 21.23 1.09 4.88
N CYS A 135 21.25 -0.25 4.92
CA CYS A 135 20.13 -1.07 4.46
C CYS A 135 18.86 -0.81 5.29
N LEU A 136 19.00 -0.59 6.60
CA LEU A 136 17.89 -0.23 7.48
C LEU A 136 17.28 1.13 7.11
N VAL A 137 18.11 2.14 6.79
CA VAL A 137 17.61 3.45 6.30
C VAL A 137 16.90 3.30 4.95
N ALA A 138 17.41 2.46 4.05
CA ALA A 138 16.73 2.15 2.78
C ALA A 138 15.32 1.58 3.01
N GLY A 139 15.19 0.62 3.93
CA GLY A 139 13.90 0.06 4.33
C GLY A 139 12.94 1.07 4.96
N CYS A 140 13.48 1.99 5.78
CA CYS A 140 12.72 3.06 6.41
C CYS A 140 12.13 4.02 5.35
N SER A 141 12.93 4.39 4.34
CA SER A 141 12.49 5.24 3.21
C SER A 141 11.26 4.66 2.49
N ILE A 142 11.27 3.34 2.19
CA ILE A 142 10.14 2.65 1.55
C ILE A 142 8.86 2.77 2.39
N CYS A 143 8.97 2.61 3.70
CA CYS A 143 7.83 2.71 4.60
C CYS A 143 7.25 4.14 4.67
N TRP A 144 8.11 5.15 4.64
CA TRP A 144 7.69 6.54 4.59
C TRP A 144 6.96 6.86 3.28
N PHE A 145 7.48 6.41 2.14
CA PHE A 145 6.80 6.55 0.84
C PHE A 145 5.40 5.93 0.84
N ASN A 146 5.29 4.70 1.35
CA ASN A 146 4.02 4.02 1.50
C ASN A 146 3.03 4.82 2.35
N THR A 147 3.47 5.33 3.51
CA THR A 147 2.63 6.09 4.42
C THR A 147 2.11 7.38 3.78
N VAL A 148 2.98 8.12 3.07
CA VAL A 148 2.57 9.32 2.31
C VAL A 148 1.50 8.97 1.27
N CYS A 149 1.70 7.90 0.48
CA CYS A 149 0.73 7.48 -0.53
C CYS A 149 -0.62 7.06 0.09
N PHE A 150 -0.61 6.37 1.24
CA PHE A 150 -1.84 5.96 1.92
C PHE A 150 -2.65 7.16 2.40
N VAL A 151 -1.97 8.12 3.03
CA VAL A 151 -2.61 9.36 3.50
C VAL A 151 -3.15 10.18 2.34
N LEU A 152 -2.42 10.26 1.22
CA LEU A 152 -2.91 10.92 0.01
C LEU A 152 -4.18 10.25 -0.55
N CYS A 153 -4.21 8.93 -0.68
CA CYS A 153 -5.40 8.21 -1.16
C CYS A 153 -6.61 8.39 -0.23
N ILE A 154 -6.39 8.38 1.10
CA ILE A 154 -7.47 8.50 2.09
C ILE A 154 -7.99 9.93 2.20
N ARG A 155 -7.15 10.95 2.03
CA ARG A 155 -7.60 12.36 2.10
C ARG A 155 -8.35 12.80 0.85
N ASN A 156 -8.09 12.19 -0.30
CA ASN A 156 -8.60 12.67 -1.61
C ASN A 156 -9.83 11.92 -2.14
N PHE A 157 -10.15 10.75 -1.59
CA PHE A 157 -11.32 9.98 -2.00
C PHE A 157 -12.37 9.97 -0.88
N SER A 158 -13.51 9.31 -1.10
CA SER A 158 -14.53 9.11 -0.06
C SER A 158 -14.38 7.74 0.58
N SER A 159 -14.94 7.51 1.77
CA SER A 159 -14.80 6.25 2.50
C SER A 159 -15.22 5.00 1.69
N SER A 160 -16.14 5.15 0.73
CA SER A 160 -16.53 4.06 -0.19
C SER A 160 -15.48 3.76 -1.29
N ASN A 161 -14.61 4.72 -1.61
CA ASN A 161 -13.65 4.65 -2.72
C ASN A 161 -12.19 4.60 -2.26
N HIS A 162 -11.86 4.93 -0.99
CA HIS A 162 -10.50 4.78 -0.45
C HIS A 162 -9.90 3.39 -0.73
N PRO A 163 -10.63 2.27 -0.54
CA PRO A 163 -10.08 0.93 -0.77
C PRO A 163 -9.66 0.70 -2.22
N LEU A 164 -10.40 1.25 -3.18
CA LEU A 164 -10.09 1.20 -4.61
C LEU A 164 -8.82 1.99 -4.94
N ALA A 165 -8.71 3.22 -4.41
CA ALA A 165 -7.52 4.05 -4.60
C ALA A 165 -6.26 3.42 -3.96
N LEU A 166 -6.40 2.90 -2.74
CA LEU A 166 -5.32 2.25 -2.00
C LEU A 166 -4.86 0.98 -2.72
N SER A 167 -5.77 0.07 -3.07
CA SER A 167 -5.43 -1.18 -3.76
C SER A 167 -4.76 -0.92 -5.11
N LEU A 168 -5.26 0.03 -5.90
CA LEU A 168 -4.63 0.42 -7.17
C LEU A 168 -3.22 0.95 -6.93
N SER A 169 -3.04 1.93 -6.03
CA SER A 169 -1.73 2.52 -5.72
C SER A 169 -0.74 1.46 -5.21
N ILE A 170 -1.13 0.65 -4.23
CA ILE A 170 -0.29 -0.40 -3.62
C ILE A 170 0.08 -1.49 -4.62
N SER A 171 -0.80 -1.80 -5.59
CA SER A 171 -0.52 -2.81 -6.60
C SER A 171 0.76 -2.47 -7.37
N PHE A 172 0.93 -1.22 -7.82
CA PHE A 172 2.11 -0.79 -8.59
C PHE A 172 3.44 -0.92 -7.83
N ASN A 173 3.42 -0.87 -6.49
CA ASN A 173 4.60 -1.18 -5.67
C ASN A 173 5.08 -2.63 -5.85
N GLY A 174 4.19 -3.56 -6.20
CA GLY A 174 4.54 -4.94 -6.54
C GLY A 174 5.20 -5.09 -7.92
N LEU A 175 5.05 -4.09 -8.81
CA LEU A 175 5.65 -4.06 -10.14
C LEU A 175 7.00 -3.35 -10.19
N SER A 176 7.46 -2.76 -9.09
CA SER A 176 8.71 -1.97 -9.09
C SER A 176 9.90 -2.76 -9.62
N ALA A 177 10.10 -4.01 -9.18
CA ALA A 177 11.20 -4.84 -9.68
C ALA A 177 11.15 -5.08 -11.20
N ALA A 178 9.94 -5.20 -11.78
CA ALA A 178 9.77 -5.34 -13.22
C ALA A 178 10.14 -4.04 -13.95
N PHE A 179 9.71 -2.87 -13.45
CA PHE A 179 10.12 -1.58 -13.99
C PHE A 179 11.64 -1.38 -13.91
N TYR A 180 12.27 -1.67 -12.76
CA TYR A 180 13.72 -1.58 -12.60
C TYR A 180 14.47 -2.52 -13.55
N THR A 181 13.94 -3.72 -13.80
CA THR A 181 14.52 -4.64 -14.78
C THR A 181 14.45 -4.09 -16.21
N LEU A 182 13.35 -3.45 -16.60
CA LEU A 182 13.26 -2.78 -17.90
C LEU A 182 14.25 -1.61 -18.03
N PHE A 183 14.37 -0.78 -16.99
CA PHE A 183 15.36 0.30 -16.97
C PHE A 183 16.79 -0.24 -17.05
N ALA A 184 17.12 -1.28 -16.26
CA ALA A 184 18.44 -1.89 -16.27
C ALA A 184 18.78 -2.49 -17.64
N ASN A 185 17.85 -3.21 -18.26
CA ASN A 185 18.02 -3.78 -19.60
C ASN A 185 18.22 -2.71 -20.68
N ALA A 186 17.59 -1.55 -20.55
CA ALA A 186 17.71 -0.46 -21.52
C ALA A 186 19.00 0.36 -21.35
N LEU A 187 19.43 0.61 -20.11
CA LEU A 187 20.57 1.49 -19.79
C LEU A 187 21.91 0.75 -19.79
N SER A 188 21.98 -0.39 -19.11
CA SER A 188 23.20 -1.19 -19.00
C SER A 188 22.81 -2.64 -18.73
N PRO A 189 22.43 -3.39 -19.77
CA PRO A 189 22.24 -4.82 -19.61
C PRO A 189 23.54 -5.40 -19.05
N PHE A 190 23.45 -6.36 -18.13
CA PHE A 190 24.58 -7.04 -17.46
C PHE A 190 25.24 -6.32 -16.27
N SER A 191 24.91 -5.06 -15.95
CA SER A 191 25.49 -4.39 -14.76
C SER A 191 24.54 -4.43 -13.55
N PRO A 192 24.85 -5.23 -12.49
CA PRO A 192 24.02 -5.28 -11.29
C PRO A 192 24.04 -3.95 -10.50
N SER A 193 25.10 -3.16 -10.64
CA SER A 193 25.25 -1.86 -9.98
C SER A 193 24.19 -0.84 -10.42
N VAL A 194 23.65 -0.97 -11.63
CA VAL A 194 22.65 -0.03 -12.16
C VAL A 194 21.33 -0.08 -11.38
N TYR A 195 20.96 -1.22 -10.80
CA TYR A 195 19.78 -1.30 -9.93
C TYR A 195 19.89 -0.38 -8.71
N LEU A 196 21.06 -0.33 -8.05
CA LEU A 196 21.28 0.58 -6.91
C LEU A 196 21.29 2.06 -7.34
N LEU A 197 21.88 2.36 -8.50
CA LEU A 197 21.84 3.72 -9.06
C LEU A 197 20.41 4.17 -9.35
N LEU A 198 19.62 3.29 -9.97
CA LEU A 198 18.21 3.54 -10.26
C LEU A 198 17.40 3.71 -8.96
N ASN A 199 17.60 2.84 -7.96
CA ASN A 199 16.95 2.93 -6.65
C ASN A 199 17.27 4.23 -5.91
N ALA A 200 18.45 4.82 -6.14
CA ALA A 200 18.83 6.10 -5.57
C ALA A 200 18.15 7.29 -6.30
N ILE A 201 18.14 7.29 -7.63
CA ILE A 201 17.76 8.46 -8.44
C ILE A 201 16.26 8.47 -8.78
N VAL A 202 15.70 7.34 -9.21
CA VAL A 202 14.34 7.28 -9.78
C VAL A 202 13.28 7.70 -8.75
N PRO A 203 13.28 7.22 -7.49
CA PRO A 203 12.29 7.67 -6.50
C PRO A 203 12.35 9.17 -6.24
N LEU A 204 13.54 9.78 -6.24
CA LEU A 204 13.70 11.22 -6.07
C LEU A 204 13.10 12.00 -7.25
N VAL A 205 13.45 11.62 -8.49
CA VAL A 205 12.93 12.26 -9.70
C VAL A 205 11.40 12.17 -9.75
N VAL A 206 10.85 10.98 -9.52
CA VAL A 206 9.39 10.77 -9.52
C VAL A 206 8.72 11.56 -8.41
N SER A 207 9.34 11.67 -7.22
CA SER A 207 8.80 12.49 -6.13
C SER A 207 8.72 13.96 -6.51
N VAL A 208 9.77 14.51 -7.14
CA VAL A 208 9.79 15.90 -7.62
C VAL A 208 8.74 16.13 -8.71
N VAL A 209 8.61 15.19 -9.66
CA VAL A 209 7.58 15.24 -10.72
C VAL A 209 6.16 15.14 -10.14
N ALA A 210 5.97 14.41 -9.04
CA ALA A 210 4.70 14.27 -8.35
C ALA A 210 4.32 15.48 -7.47
N LEU A 211 5.28 16.33 -7.09
CA LEU A 211 5.04 17.48 -6.20
C LEU A 211 3.92 18.41 -6.66
N PRO A 212 3.82 18.83 -7.93
CA PRO A 212 2.77 19.74 -8.36
C PRO A 212 1.37 19.18 -8.09
N ALA A 213 1.14 17.90 -8.39
CA ALA A 213 -0.15 17.26 -8.12
C ALA A 213 -0.49 17.23 -6.63
N ILE A 214 0.52 17.05 -5.76
CA ILE A 214 0.35 17.00 -4.31
C ILE A 214 0.15 18.39 -3.71
N LEU A 215 0.89 19.40 -4.17
CA LEU A 215 0.82 20.79 -3.69
C LEU A 215 -0.49 21.47 -4.07
N LEU A 216 -1.07 21.11 -5.22
CA LEU A 216 -2.33 21.69 -5.69
C LEU A 216 -3.56 21.16 -4.93
N CYS A 217 -3.41 20.15 -4.08
CA CYS A 217 -4.47 19.68 -3.20
C CYS A 217 -4.59 20.52 -1.93
N HIS A 218 -5.74 21.15 -1.73
CA HIS A 218 -6.05 21.89 -0.51
C HIS A 218 -6.74 21.01 0.54
N PRO A 219 -6.42 21.15 1.84
CA PRO A 219 -6.97 20.29 2.90
C PRO A 219 -8.47 20.43 3.20
N HIS A 220 -9.18 21.40 2.61
CA HIS A 220 -10.48 21.86 3.12
C HIS A 220 -11.74 21.57 2.29
N ASP A 221 -11.66 20.82 1.19
CA ASP A 221 -12.84 20.52 0.36
C ASP A 221 -13.66 19.30 0.85
N GLY A 222 -13.63 19.04 2.17
CA GLY A 222 -14.14 17.80 2.78
C GLY A 222 -15.66 17.70 2.97
N HIS A 223 -16.48 18.62 2.46
CA HIS A 223 -17.89 18.69 2.86
C HIS A 223 -18.87 19.06 1.74
N LEU A 224 -18.85 18.34 0.61
CA LEU A 224 -20.04 17.99 -0.20
C LEU A 224 -19.56 17.31 -1.49
N HIS A 225 -19.62 15.98 -1.57
CA HIS A 225 -19.53 15.31 -2.88
C HIS A 225 -20.54 14.17 -2.98
N ASN A 226 -21.75 14.53 -3.36
CA ASN A 226 -22.71 13.61 -3.96
C ASN A 226 -22.32 13.41 -5.44
N MET A 227 -21.66 12.28 -5.77
CA MET A 227 -21.87 11.53 -7.03
C MET A 227 -21.06 10.20 -7.05
N PRO A 228 -21.53 9.14 -6.38
CA PRO A 228 -20.78 7.88 -6.20
C PRO A 228 -20.77 6.90 -7.40
N LYS A 229 -21.49 7.17 -8.51
CA LYS A 229 -21.60 6.21 -9.62
C LYS A 229 -20.54 6.39 -10.71
N HIS A 230 -20.18 7.61 -11.07
CA HIS A 230 -19.21 7.87 -12.15
C HIS A 230 -17.79 7.42 -11.75
N ASP A 231 -17.38 7.68 -10.51
CA ASP A 231 -16.05 7.30 -10.00
C ASP A 231 -15.78 5.79 -10.10
N LYS A 232 -16.79 4.93 -9.88
CA LYS A 232 -16.62 3.46 -9.99
C LYS A 232 -16.29 3.01 -11.41
N HIS A 233 -16.82 3.68 -12.43
CA HIS A 233 -16.48 3.38 -13.83
C HIS A 233 -15.07 3.85 -14.17
N VAL A 234 -14.64 5.00 -13.66
CA VAL A 234 -13.27 5.50 -13.82
C VAL A 234 -12.28 4.54 -13.14
N PHE A 235 -12.56 4.10 -11.91
CA PHE A 235 -11.77 3.07 -11.24
C PHE A 235 -11.74 1.76 -12.03
N LEU A 236 -12.88 1.28 -12.54
CA LEU A 236 -12.89 0.06 -13.37
C LEU A 236 -11.96 0.19 -14.58
N GLY A 237 -11.98 1.34 -15.28
CA GLY A 237 -11.06 1.62 -16.38
C GLY A 237 -9.59 1.61 -15.96
N LEU A 238 -9.27 2.25 -14.83
CA LEU A 238 -7.92 2.24 -14.24
C LEU A 238 -7.45 0.83 -13.85
N TYR A 239 -8.36 0.00 -13.34
CA TYR A 239 -8.07 -1.40 -12.97
C TYR A 239 -7.82 -2.27 -14.21
N ILE A 240 -8.60 -2.09 -15.27
CA ILE A 240 -8.37 -2.76 -16.56
C ILE A 240 -7.00 -2.34 -17.13
N LEU A 241 -6.69 -1.05 -17.11
CA LEU A 241 -5.39 -0.55 -17.55
C LEU A 241 -4.25 -1.12 -16.70
N ALA A 242 -4.38 -1.12 -15.38
CA ALA A 242 -3.40 -1.72 -14.48
C ALA A 242 -3.21 -3.23 -14.76
N PHE A 243 -4.30 -3.96 -15.00
CA PHE A 243 -4.25 -5.37 -15.38
C PHE A 243 -3.47 -5.56 -16.70
N ILE A 244 -3.73 -4.74 -17.72
CA ILE A 244 -2.98 -4.74 -18.99
C ILE A 244 -1.50 -4.46 -18.74
N THR A 245 -1.17 -3.46 -17.93
CA THR A 245 0.22 -3.13 -17.56
C THR A 245 0.91 -4.30 -16.86
N GLY A 246 0.22 -4.97 -15.93
CA GLY A 246 0.74 -6.17 -15.25
C GLY A 246 1.03 -7.32 -16.22
N ILE A 247 0.12 -7.59 -17.16
CA ILE A 247 0.32 -8.62 -18.19
C ILE A 247 1.46 -8.24 -19.13
N TYR A 248 1.53 -6.97 -19.55
CA TYR A 248 2.62 -6.46 -20.37
C TYR A 248 3.98 -6.69 -19.71
N LEU A 249 4.12 -6.33 -18.43
CA LEU A 249 5.37 -6.52 -17.68
C LEU A 249 5.67 -7.99 -17.40
N LEU A 250 4.66 -8.83 -17.15
CA LEU A 250 4.86 -10.28 -16.98
C LEU A 250 5.42 -10.91 -18.26
N ILE A 251 4.88 -10.53 -19.42
CA ILE A 251 5.32 -11.05 -20.71
C ILE A 251 6.70 -10.51 -21.05
N PHE A 252 6.87 -9.19 -21.09
CA PHE A 252 8.07 -8.57 -21.64
C PHE A 252 9.21 -8.35 -20.63
N GLY A 253 8.92 -8.35 -19.32
CA GLY A 253 9.92 -8.11 -18.27
C GLY A 253 10.98 -9.21 -18.14
N SER A 254 10.70 -10.42 -18.64
CA SER A 254 11.63 -11.56 -18.58
C SER A 254 12.49 -11.75 -19.85
N TYR A 255 12.23 -11.00 -20.93
CA TYR A 255 12.97 -11.15 -22.18
C TYR A 255 14.25 -10.32 -22.16
N THR A 256 15.41 -10.97 -22.27
CA THR A 256 16.68 -10.31 -22.57
C THR A 256 16.70 -9.95 -24.05
N THR A 257 16.29 -8.74 -24.35
CA THR A 257 16.18 -8.19 -25.71
C THR A 257 17.48 -7.52 -26.16
N THR A 258 17.62 -7.27 -27.46
CA THR A 258 18.65 -6.36 -27.99
C THR A 258 18.44 -4.95 -27.42
N ASN A 259 19.49 -4.12 -27.35
CA ASN A 259 19.40 -2.77 -26.79
C ASN A 259 18.21 -1.96 -27.37
N SER A 260 17.98 -2.02 -28.68
CA SER A 260 16.86 -1.31 -29.32
C SER A 260 15.48 -1.80 -28.88
N ALA A 261 15.29 -3.12 -28.76
CA ALA A 261 14.04 -3.70 -28.30
C ALA A 261 13.80 -3.45 -26.80
N ALA A 262 14.84 -3.38 -25.98
CA ALA A 262 14.73 -3.02 -24.56
C ALA A 262 14.14 -1.60 -24.37
N TRP A 263 14.60 -0.63 -25.18
CA TRP A 263 14.06 0.73 -25.18
C TRP A 263 12.60 0.79 -25.65
N VAL A 264 12.21 -0.02 -26.65
CA VAL A 264 10.81 -0.11 -27.10
C VAL A 264 9.92 -0.66 -25.99
N VAL A 265 10.34 -1.72 -25.32
CA VAL A 265 9.58 -2.31 -24.20
C VAL A 265 9.46 -1.34 -23.03
N LEU A 266 10.56 -0.67 -22.67
CA LEU A 266 10.55 0.36 -21.63
C LEU A 266 9.61 1.51 -22.00
N THR A 267 9.66 1.98 -23.23
CA THR A 267 8.78 3.06 -23.72
C THR A 267 7.30 2.64 -23.64
N GLY A 268 6.98 1.42 -24.05
CA GLY A 268 5.62 0.87 -23.92
C GLY A 268 5.13 0.84 -22.47
N ALA A 269 5.99 0.39 -21.54
CA ALA A 269 5.67 0.40 -20.11
C ALA A 269 5.46 1.82 -19.55
N MET A 270 6.30 2.78 -19.94
CA MET A 270 6.16 4.18 -19.51
C MET A 270 4.92 4.85 -20.08
N VAL A 271 4.55 4.54 -21.32
CA VAL A 271 3.28 5.01 -21.92
C VAL A 271 2.10 4.44 -21.13
N LEU A 272 2.08 3.14 -20.84
CA LEU A 272 1.02 2.51 -20.04
C LEU A 272 0.90 3.12 -18.63
N LEU A 273 2.03 3.49 -18.01
CA LEU A 273 2.07 4.15 -16.71
C LEU A 273 1.60 5.62 -16.76
N ALA A 274 1.76 6.29 -17.90
CA ALA A 274 1.36 7.69 -18.09
C ALA A 274 -0.10 7.85 -18.58
N LEU A 275 -0.68 6.84 -19.23
CA LEU A 275 -2.07 6.84 -19.72
C LEU A 275 -3.14 7.29 -18.69
N PRO A 276 -3.05 6.97 -17.39
CA PRO A 276 -3.98 7.47 -16.38
C PRO A 276 -4.09 9.01 -16.31
N LEU A 277 -3.10 9.77 -16.81
CA LEU A 277 -3.14 11.24 -16.89
C LEU A 277 -4.25 11.78 -17.79
N ILE A 278 -4.79 10.99 -18.70
CA ILE A 278 -5.91 11.41 -19.57
C ILE A 278 -7.14 11.79 -18.72
N ILE A 279 -7.31 11.16 -17.55
CA ILE A 279 -8.43 11.42 -16.63
C ILE A 279 -8.36 12.83 -16.03
N PRO A 280 -7.27 13.25 -15.34
CA PRO A 280 -7.15 14.62 -14.87
C PRO A 280 -7.07 15.63 -16.02
N ALA A 281 -6.46 15.30 -17.17
CA ALA A 281 -6.38 16.20 -18.31
C ALA A 281 -7.76 16.51 -18.93
N SER A 282 -8.58 15.49 -19.18
CA SER A 282 -9.93 15.65 -19.75
C SER A 282 -10.89 16.39 -18.82
N SER A 283 -10.78 16.16 -17.50
CA SER A 283 -11.55 16.90 -16.49
C SER A 283 -11.06 18.34 -16.30
N SER A 284 -9.80 18.64 -16.62
CA SER A 284 -9.28 20.02 -16.64
C SER A 284 -9.66 20.77 -17.93
N CYS A 285 -9.62 20.14 -19.10
CA CYS A 285 -9.94 20.81 -20.38
C CYS A 285 -11.42 21.19 -20.50
N SER A 286 -12.33 20.33 -20.02
CA SER A 286 -13.77 20.64 -19.95
C SER A 286 -14.10 21.85 -19.06
N HIS A 287 -13.16 22.29 -18.23
CA HIS A 287 -13.27 23.50 -17.41
C HIS A 287 -12.75 24.76 -18.13
N VAL A 288 -11.81 24.63 -19.07
CA VAL A 288 -11.19 25.79 -19.76
C VAL A 288 -12.11 26.34 -20.86
N ASP A 289 -12.91 25.50 -21.50
CA ASP A 289 -13.85 25.90 -22.58
C ASP A 289 -15.07 26.72 -22.10
N MET A 290 -15.16 27.05 -20.80
CA MET A 290 -16.28 27.80 -20.22
C MET A 290 -15.87 29.12 -19.53
N HIS A 291 -14.69 29.66 -19.89
CA HIS A 291 -14.30 31.03 -19.57
C HIS A 291 -14.08 31.84 -20.86
N SER A 292 -15.14 32.49 -21.34
CA SER A 292 -14.98 33.69 -22.17
C SER A 292 -14.37 34.82 -21.32
N PRO A 293 -13.51 35.69 -21.89
CA PRO A 293 -12.85 36.74 -21.15
C PRO A 293 -13.75 37.98 -21.08
N ASP A 294 -14.46 38.19 -19.97
CA ASP A 294 -15.14 39.46 -19.73
C ASP A 294 -14.40 40.29 -18.66
N HIS A 295 -13.75 41.33 -19.20
CA HIS A 295 -13.50 42.67 -18.68
C HIS A 295 -13.04 42.90 -17.23
N ALA A 296 -11.86 43.53 -17.16
CA ALA A 296 -11.28 44.23 -16.03
C ALA A 296 -12.21 45.23 -15.35
N LEU A 297 -12.09 45.36 -14.02
CA LEU A 297 -11.95 46.62 -13.28
C LEU A 297 -11.36 46.34 -11.86
N PRO A 298 -10.61 47.26 -11.24
CA PRO A 298 -9.58 46.97 -10.24
C PRO A 298 -9.94 47.37 -8.80
N LEU A 299 -9.01 47.02 -7.87
CA LEU A 299 -8.79 47.54 -6.51
C LEU A 299 -9.71 47.03 -5.39
N ASN A 300 -9.15 46.20 -4.49
CA ASN A 300 -8.54 46.78 -3.29
C ASN A 300 -7.51 45.85 -2.63
N HIS A 301 -6.43 46.49 -2.21
CA HIS A 301 -5.35 45.97 -1.37
C HIS A 301 -5.90 45.56 0.01
N ASP A 302 -5.44 44.45 0.56
CA ASP A 302 -4.78 44.41 1.88
C ASP A 302 -4.47 42.96 2.31
N ASP A 303 -3.19 42.71 2.56
CA ASP A 303 -2.64 41.64 3.39
C ASP A 303 -1.47 42.30 4.14
N PRO A 304 -1.25 42.10 5.46
CA PRO A 304 -0.51 40.91 5.90
C PRO A 304 -0.79 40.38 7.34
N GLN A 305 -0.62 39.06 7.52
CA GLN A 305 -0.03 38.37 8.69
C GLN A 305 -0.34 38.81 10.15
N LYS A 306 -1.05 37.97 10.93
CA LYS A 306 -0.56 37.32 12.18
C LYS A 306 -1.62 36.40 12.84
N PRO A 307 -1.19 35.38 13.60
CA PRO A 307 -2.07 34.40 14.26
C PRO A 307 -2.58 34.96 15.59
N LEU A 308 -3.87 34.80 15.88
CA LEU A 308 -4.46 35.21 17.16
C LEU A 308 -5.13 34.01 17.84
N LEU A 309 -4.36 33.37 18.71
CA LEU A 309 -4.87 32.82 19.96
C LEU A 309 -5.08 33.98 20.95
N LEU A 310 -6.12 33.84 21.79
CA LEU A 310 -6.58 34.73 22.87
C LEU A 310 -7.19 36.07 22.40
N ASN A 311 -8.35 36.54 22.84
CA ASN A 311 -9.19 36.17 23.99
C ASN A 311 -10.54 36.90 23.86
N ASN A 312 -11.66 36.27 24.21
CA ASN A 312 -12.57 36.72 25.28
C ASN A 312 -13.89 35.97 25.22
N ASP A 313 -14.03 35.08 26.20
CA ASP A 313 -15.18 34.93 27.08
C ASP A 313 -16.33 35.92 26.86
N HIS A 314 -17.42 35.42 26.28
CA HIS A 314 -18.81 35.67 26.72
C HIS A 314 -19.77 34.80 25.90
N GLN A 315 -19.72 33.47 26.08
CA GLN A 315 -20.86 32.57 25.78
C GLN A 315 -20.61 31.17 26.36
N ARG A 316 -20.33 31.13 27.67
CA ARG A 316 -20.24 29.87 28.42
C ARG A 316 -21.22 29.93 29.59
N GLU A 317 -22.50 30.11 29.28
CA GLU A 317 -23.62 29.95 30.23
C GLU A 317 -24.96 29.95 29.47
N SER A 318 -25.21 28.91 28.67
CA SER A 318 -26.57 28.60 28.14
C SER A 318 -26.73 27.25 27.45
N ASN A 319 -25.66 26.47 27.19
CA ASN A 319 -25.79 25.15 26.55
C ASN A 319 -25.69 23.94 27.50
N VAL A 320 -25.65 24.15 28.82
CA VAL A 320 -25.68 23.06 29.82
C VAL A 320 -27.11 22.53 30.06
N MET A 321 -28.14 23.13 29.45
CA MET A 321 -29.54 22.73 29.65
C MET A 321 -30.29 22.28 28.38
N ILE A 322 -29.57 22.02 27.26
CA ILE A 322 -30.14 21.36 26.05
C ILE A 322 -29.46 20.01 25.76
N GLN A 323 -28.46 19.62 26.56
CA GLN A 323 -27.83 18.29 26.45
C GLN A 323 -28.47 17.23 27.35
N LYS A 324 -29.46 17.59 28.18
CA LYS A 324 -30.11 16.67 29.14
C LYS A 324 -31.52 16.21 28.74
N SER A 325 -32.01 16.59 27.55
CA SER A 325 -33.35 16.21 27.06
C SER A 325 -33.36 15.46 25.71
N VAL A 326 -32.20 15.06 25.19
CA VAL A 326 -32.10 14.19 24.00
C VAL A 326 -31.55 12.79 24.37
N GLU A 327 -31.13 12.56 25.61
CA GLU A 327 -30.68 11.26 26.11
C GLU A 327 -31.81 10.36 26.67
N GLN A 328 -33.08 10.77 26.60
CA GLN A 328 -34.20 9.97 27.13
C GLN A 328 -35.35 9.68 26.16
N GLN A 329 -35.18 9.94 24.85
CA GLN A 329 -36.22 9.61 23.87
C GLN A 329 -35.69 9.04 22.55
N MET A 330 -34.76 8.09 22.65
CA MET A 330 -34.57 7.06 21.61
C MET A 330 -34.22 5.70 22.23
N GLN A 331 -34.94 5.35 23.29
CA GLN A 331 -34.88 4.05 23.94
C GLN A 331 -36.20 3.32 23.64
N GLY A 332 -36.27 2.73 22.45
CA GLY A 332 -37.49 2.11 21.95
C GLY A 332 -37.33 1.51 20.56
N CYS A 333 -36.49 0.47 20.46
CA CYS A 333 -36.56 -0.70 19.56
C CYS A 333 -35.14 -1.14 19.16
N CYS A 334 -34.83 -2.42 19.37
CA CYS A 334 -33.55 -3.09 19.09
C CYS A 334 -32.40 -2.81 20.08
N SER A 335 -32.63 -3.14 21.35
CA SER A 335 -31.57 -3.34 22.33
C SER A 335 -30.91 -4.72 22.10
N GLY A 336 -29.60 -4.73 21.93
CA GLY A 336 -28.82 -5.97 21.77
C GLY A 336 -27.34 -5.75 21.43
N ALA A 337 -26.69 -4.74 22.00
CA ALA A 337 -25.24 -4.59 21.93
C ALA A 337 -24.66 -4.48 23.34
N ILE A 338 -24.40 -5.63 23.96
CA ILE A 338 -23.56 -5.71 25.15
C ILE A 338 -22.45 -6.71 24.84
N LEU A 339 -21.20 -6.26 24.81
CA LEU A 339 -20.10 -6.99 25.44
C LEU A 339 -18.95 -6.03 25.79
N GLU A 340 -19.01 -5.52 27.02
CA GLU A 340 -17.89 -4.90 27.71
C GLU A 340 -16.81 -5.98 27.93
N LYS A 341 -15.56 -5.70 27.52
CA LYS A 341 -14.36 -6.59 27.47
C LYS A 341 -14.26 -7.60 26.31
N GLY A 342 -14.01 -7.09 25.10
CA GLY A 342 -13.51 -7.88 23.95
C GLY A 342 -13.98 -7.34 22.59
N CYS A 343 -13.74 -6.04 22.35
CA CYS A 343 -14.50 -5.10 21.54
C CYS A 343 -15.08 -5.63 20.20
N MET A 344 -16.42 -5.57 20.07
CA MET A 344 -17.10 -5.49 18.77
C MET A 344 -17.06 -4.03 18.29
N MET A 345 -16.41 -3.79 17.15
CA MET A 345 -16.13 -2.46 16.62
C MET A 345 -17.34 -1.82 15.93
N VAL A 346 -17.52 -0.53 16.13
CA VAL A 346 -18.24 0.33 15.19
C VAL A 346 -17.27 0.63 14.05
N LEU A 347 -17.61 0.19 12.84
CA LEU A 347 -16.76 0.36 11.64
C LEU A 347 -16.54 1.86 11.36
N GLY A 348 -15.27 2.25 11.15
CA GLY A 348 -14.88 3.61 10.79
C GLY A 348 -14.69 4.58 11.96
N GLU A 349 -14.85 4.17 13.21
CA GLU A 349 -14.54 5.02 14.37
C GLU A 349 -13.02 5.18 14.59
N GLU A 350 -12.62 6.34 15.11
CA GLU A 350 -11.20 6.62 15.39
C GLU A 350 -10.74 5.87 16.64
N HIS A 351 -9.76 4.99 16.44
CA HIS A 351 -9.13 4.25 17.54
C HIS A 351 -7.70 4.74 17.76
N SER A 352 -7.46 5.31 18.94
CA SER A 352 -6.09 5.57 19.42
C SER A 352 -5.28 4.27 19.48
N ALA A 353 -3.97 4.34 19.23
CA ALA A 353 -3.05 3.21 19.30
C ALA A 353 -3.14 2.41 20.61
N LYS A 354 -3.47 3.06 21.75
CA LYS A 354 -3.69 2.37 23.02
C LYS A 354 -4.92 1.44 22.99
N LYS A 355 -6.02 1.91 22.39
CA LYS A 355 -7.25 1.12 22.23
C LYS A 355 -7.05 -0.02 21.21
N LEU A 356 -6.23 0.21 20.18
CA LEU A 356 -5.87 -0.78 19.17
C LEU A 356 -5.26 -2.04 19.81
N ILE A 357 -4.20 -1.85 20.62
CA ILE A 357 -3.42 -2.95 21.22
C ILE A 357 -4.23 -3.69 22.30
N GLN A 358 -5.25 -3.06 22.88
CA GLN A 358 -6.16 -3.70 23.84
C GLN A 358 -7.26 -4.54 23.18
N CYS A 359 -7.40 -4.49 21.85
CA CYS A 359 -8.49 -5.14 21.13
C CYS A 359 -8.09 -6.56 20.67
N ILE A 360 -8.91 -7.55 21.02
CA ILE A 360 -8.69 -8.96 20.62
C ILE A 360 -8.74 -9.13 19.10
N ASP A 361 -9.66 -8.42 18.44
CA ASP A 361 -9.83 -8.45 17.00
C ASP A 361 -8.57 -7.93 16.28
N PHE A 362 -7.85 -6.96 16.87
CA PHE A 362 -6.56 -6.53 16.36
C PHE A 362 -5.52 -7.65 16.44
N TRP A 363 -5.44 -8.41 17.54
CA TRP A 363 -4.48 -9.51 17.66
C TRP A 363 -4.78 -10.69 16.73
N LEU A 364 -6.06 -11.00 16.49
CA LEU A 364 -6.46 -12.00 15.50
C LEU A 364 -6.05 -11.56 14.08
N TYR A 365 -6.28 -10.28 13.77
CA TYR A 365 -5.86 -9.67 12.52
C TYR A 365 -4.34 -9.63 12.36
N TYR A 366 -3.63 -9.22 13.41
CA TYR A 366 -2.17 -9.17 13.49
C TYR A 366 -1.58 -10.57 13.26
N THR A 367 -2.14 -11.59 13.91
CA THR A 367 -1.73 -12.99 13.74
C THR A 367 -1.99 -13.49 12.31
N ALA A 368 -3.15 -13.17 11.72
CA ALA A 368 -3.46 -13.55 10.34
C ALA A 368 -2.46 -12.92 9.34
N TYR A 369 -2.08 -11.66 9.55
CA TYR A 369 -1.08 -10.97 8.73
C TYR A 369 0.33 -11.54 8.93
N PHE A 370 0.73 -11.77 10.18
CA PHE A 370 2.01 -12.38 10.57
C PHE A 370 2.19 -13.74 9.90
N CYS A 371 1.20 -14.61 10.04
CA CYS A 371 1.24 -15.97 9.51
C CYS A 371 0.97 -16.06 7.99
N GLY A 372 0.43 -15.01 7.38
CA GLY A 372 0.12 -14.95 5.95
C GLY A 372 1.15 -14.17 5.14
N ALA A 373 0.94 -12.85 5.03
CA ALA A 373 1.76 -11.97 4.21
C ALA A 373 3.26 -12.03 4.57
N THR A 374 3.60 -12.13 5.86
CA THR A 374 5.01 -12.13 6.27
C THR A 374 5.72 -13.41 5.85
N VAL A 375 5.10 -14.59 5.99
CA VAL A 375 5.66 -15.86 5.48
C VAL A 375 5.90 -15.77 3.97
N GLY A 376 4.97 -15.15 3.22
CA GLY A 376 5.10 -14.95 1.78
C GLY A 376 6.25 -14.00 1.38
N LEU A 377 6.56 -13.02 2.24
CA LEU A 377 7.73 -12.15 2.06
C LEU A 377 9.04 -12.90 2.34
N VAL A 378 9.09 -13.67 3.43
CA VAL A 378 10.27 -14.48 3.77
C VAL A 378 10.57 -15.53 2.70
N TYR A 379 9.53 -16.12 2.11
CA TYR A 379 9.65 -16.97 0.93
C TYR A 379 10.36 -16.24 -0.23
N SER A 380 9.96 -14.99 -0.52
CA SER A 380 10.58 -14.15 -1.55
C SER A 380 12.06 -13.88 -1.28
N ASN A 381 12.38 -13.52 -0.04
CA ASN A 381 13.76 -13.21 0.38
C ASN A 381 14.68 -14.44 0.20
N ASN A 382 14.14 -15.65 0.33
CA ASN A 382 14.89 -16.91 0.18
C ASN A 382 14.77 -17.54 -1.20
N LEU A 383 14.05 -16.92 -2.14
CA LEU A 383 13.72 -17.53 -3.43
C LEU A 383 14.96 -17.89 -4.26
N GLY A 384 16.02 -17.07 -4.17
CA GLY A 384 17.31 -17.36 -4.78
C GLY A 384 17.95 -18.65 -4.26
N GLN A 385 17.94 -18.84 -2.93
CA GLN A 385 18.49 -20.05 -2.30
C GLN A 385 17.63 -21.27 -2.56
N ILE A 386 16.30 -21.12 -2.57
CA ILE A 386 15.36 -22.17 -2.94
C ILE A 386 15.62 -22.60 -4.38
N ALA A 387 15.71 -21.67 -5.33
CA ALA A 387 16.01 -22.01 -6.73
C ALA A 387 17.36 -22.73 -6.85
N GLN A 388 18.37 -22.27 -6.12
CA GLN A 388 19.70 -22.90 -6.10
C GLN A 388 19.64 -24.33 -5.55
N SER A 389 18.98 -24.58 -4.42
CA SER A 389 18.96 -25.90 -3.78
C SER A 389 18.29 -26.97 -4.66
N PHE A 390 17.33 -26.57 -5.50
CA PHE A 390 16.67 -27.47 -6.46
C PHE A 390 17.42 -27.60 -7.82
N HIS A 391 18.63 -27.03 -7.95
CA HIS A 391 19.39 -26.96 -9.21
C HIS A 391 18.63 -26.21 -10.33
N ARG A 392 17.87 -25.16 -9.97
CA ARG A 392 17.01 -24.38 -10.87
C ARG A 392 17.43 -22.91 -10.99
N GLN A 393 18.72 -22.61 -10.86
CA GLN A 393 19.24 -21.24 -10.94
C GLN A 393 18.94 -20.55 -12.28
N SER A 394 18.92 -21.31 -13.38
CA SER A 394 18.55 -20.80 -14.70
C SER A 394 17.11 -20.28 -14.79
N GLN A 395 16.23 -20.71 -13.89
CA GLN A 395 14.82 -20.33 -13.84
C GLN A 395 14.53 -19.27 -12.77
N LEU A 396 15.55 -18.76 -12.07
CA LEU A 396 15.38 -17.78 -11.00
C LEU A 396 14.66 -16.51 -11.49
N ASN A 397 15.04 -15.99 -12.66
CA ASN A 397 14.42 -14.79 -13.24
C ASN A 397 12.93 -15.00 -13.53
N MET A 398 12.57 -16.19 -14.04
CA MET A 398 11.17 -16.57 -14.26
C MET A 398 10.41 -16.64 -12.92
N LEU A 399 11.00 -17.25 -11.89
CA LEU A 399 10.36 -17.40 -10.59
C LEU A 399 10.13 -16.05 -9.89
N LEU A 400 11.11 -15.14 -9.99
CA LEU A 400 11.02 -13.76 -9.51
C LEU A 400 9.94 -12.97 -10.26
N ALA A 401 9.88 -13.10 -11.59
CA ALA A 401 8.86 -12.45 -12.41
C ALA A 401 7.43 -12.94 -12.07
N ILE A 402 7.27 -14.25 -11.84
CA ILE A 402 6.00 -14.84 -11.41
C ILE A 402 5.63 -14.33 -10.01
N TYR A 403 6.56 -14.34 -9.06
CA TYR A 403 6.31 -13.82 -7.72
C TYR A 403 5.85 -12.35 -7.75
N SER A 404 6.58 -11.47 -8.45
CA SER A 404 6.25 -10.04 -8.55
C SER A 404 4.89 -9.82 -9.23
N SER A 405 4.63 -10.49 -10.35
CA SER A 405 3.39 -10.31 -11.11
C SER A 405 2.16 -10.85 -10.38
N CYS A 406 2.26 -12.05 -9.80
CA CYS A 406 1.16 -12.60 -9.01
C CYS A 406 0.94 -11.79 -7.72
N SER A 407 1.98 -11.22 -7.11
CA SER A 407 1.81 -10.26 -6.00
C SER A 407 1.07 -8.99 -6.44
N PHE A 408 1.41 -8.43 -7.61
CA PHE A 408 0.68 -7.32 -8.22
C PHE A 408 -0.80 -7.65 -8.41
N PHE A 409 -1.12 -8.77 -9.05
CA PHE A 409 -2.51 -9.18 -9.26
C PHE A 409 -3.25 -9.45 -7.96
N GLY A 410 -2.59 -10.04 -6.96
CA GLY A 410 -3.15 -10.23 -5.62
C GLY A 410 -3.55 -8.89 -4.99
N ARG A 411 -2.66 -7.90 -5.04
CA ARG A 411 -2.92 -6.53 -4.54
C ARG A 411 -4.07 -5.85 -5.27
N LEU A 412 -4.19 -6.06 -6.59
CA LEU A 412 -5.29 -5.53 -7.40
C LEU A 412 -6.62 -6.23 -7.04
N LEU A 413 -6.61 -7.54 -6.82
CA LEU A 413 -7.79 -8.32 -6.44
C LEU A 413 -8.34 -7.94 -5.06
N SER A 414 -7.55 -7.29 -4.19
CA SER A 414 -8.02 -6.87 -2.85
C SER A 414 -9.18 -5.87 -2.88
N ALA A 415 -9.41 -5.20 -4.01
CA ALA A 415 -10.52 -4.27 -4.24
C ALA A 415 -11.78 -4.95 -4.82
N LEU A 416 -11.72 -6.25 -5.15
CA LEU A 416 -12.87 -7.02 -5.60
C LEU A 416 -14.10 -6.92 -4.66
N PRO A 417 -13.95 -6.88 -3.31
CA PRO A 417 -15.09 -6.70 -2.40
C PRO A 417 -15.90 -5.44 -2.69
N ASP A 418 -15.25 -4.34 -3.08
CA ASP A 418 -15.86 -3.04 -3.31
C ASP A 418 -16.62 -2.96 -4.65
N PHE A 419 -16.24 -3.80 -5.63
CA PHE A 419 -16.98 -4.01 -6.87
C PHE A 419 -18.17 -4.97 -6.69
N LEU A 420 -18.01 -6.01 -5.85
CA LEU A 420 -19.01 -7.06 -5.65
C LEU A 420 -20.01 -6.78 -4.52
N HIS A 421 -19.86 -5.70 -3.75
CA HIS A 421 -20.73 -5.36 -2.60
C HIS A 421 -22.24 -5.38 -2.94
N ARG A 422 -22.65 -5.16 -4.19
CA ARG A 422 -24.06 -5.24 -4.60
C ARG A 422 -24.59 -6.66 -4.76
N LYS A 423 -23.72 -7.65 -4.98
CA LYS A 423 -24.09 -9.06 -5.22
C LYS A 423 -23.74 -9.97 -4.06
N VAL A 424 -22.68 -9.65 -3.31
CA VAL A 424 -22.23 -10.44 -2.15
C VAL A 424 -21.84 -9.48 -1.02
N SER A 425 -22.68 -9.38 0.02
CA SER A 425 -22.35 -8.65 1.24
C SER A 425 -21.43 -9.52 2.12
N PHE A 426 -20.16 -9.59 1.75
CA PHE A 426 -19.15 -10.32 2.51
C PHE A 426 -18.21 -9.35 3.21
N ALA A 427 -18.01 -9.54 4.52
CA ALA A 427 -17.10 -8.72 5.30
C ALA A 427 -15.69 -8.75 4.70
N ARG A 428 -14.96 -7.62 4.74
CA ARG A 428 -13.58 -7.55 4.23
C ARG A 428 -12.64 -8.52 4.96
N THR A 429 -12.92 -8.80 6.23
CA THR A 429 -12.28 -9.85 7.04
C THR A 429 -12.53 -11.26 6.50
N GLY A 430 -13.68 -11.51 5.87
CA GLY A 430 -13.97 -12.77 5.19
C GLY A 430 -13.16 -12.92 3.91
N TRP A 431 -13.02 -11.86 3.12
CA TRP A 431 -12.16 -11.86 1.94
C TRP A 431 -10.69 -12.09 2.28
N LEU A 432 -10.22 -11.57 3.42
CA LEU A 432 -8.91 -11.90 3.97
C LEU A 432 -8.75 -13.40 4.22
N ALA A 433 -9.76 -14.07 4.78
CA ALA A 433 -9.75 -15.51 5.00
C ALA A 433 -9.72 -16.30 3.68
N VAL A 434 -10.55 -15.91 2.70
CA VAL A 434 -10.55 -16.52 1.36
C VAL A 434 -9.17 -16.40 0.69
N ALA A 435 -8.54 -15.23 0.79
CA ALA A 435 -7.23 -14.99 0.21
C ALA A 435 -6.10 -15.80 0.87
N LEU A 436 -6.27 -16.24 2.13
CA LEU A 436 -5.31 -17.08 2.84
C LEU A 436 -5.37 -18.56 2.44
N VAL A 437 -6.50 -19.05 1.91
CA VAL A 437 -6.71 -20.47 1.58
C VAL A 437 -5.65 -21.07 0.63
N PRO A 438 -5.22 -20.40 -0.46
CA PRO A 438 -4.25 -20.97 -1.39
C PRO A 438 -2.86 -21.19 -0.78
N MET A 439 -2.52 -20.46 0.28
CA MET A 439 -1.16 -20.37 0.79
C MET A 439 -0.70 -21.64 1.56
N PRO A 440 -1.48 -22.21 2.50
CA PRO A 440 -1.16 -23.52 3.07
C PRO A 440 -1.11 -24.62 2.02
N ALA A 441 -2.05 -24.61 1.06
CA ALA A 441 -2.09 -25.60 -0.01
C ALA A 441 -0.81 -25.58 -0.86
N ALA A 442 -0.33 -24.39 -1.23
CA ALA A 442 0.92 -24.20 -1.96
C ALA A 442 2.13 -24.77 -1.21
N PHE A 443 2.26 -24.45 0.08
CA PHE A 443 3.37 -24.95 0.90
C PHE A 443 3.34 -26.47 1.09
N PHE A 444 2.17 -27.06 1.36
CA PHE A 444 2.05 -28.51 1.48
C PHE A 444 2.29 -29.24 0.15
N LEU A 445 1.91 -28.64 -0.98
CA LEU A 445 2.20 -29.19 -2.29
C LEU A 445 3.70 -29.19 -2.58
N MET A 446 4.39 -28.07 -2.33
CA MET A 446 5.85 -27.97 -2.48
C MET A 446 6.61 -28.89 -1.52
N TRP A 447 6.06 -29.14 -0.33
CA TRP A 447 6.61 -30.12 0.61
C TRP A 447 6.54 -31.55 0.07
N LYS A 448 5.54 -31.90 -0.76
CA LYS A 448 5.33 -33.28 -1.24
C LYS A 448 5.94 -33.59 -2.60
N LEU A 449 5.77 -32.70 -3.59
CA LEU A 449 6.03 -33.05 -5.00
C LEU A 449 7.43 -32.66 -5.50
N HIS A 450 8.13 -31.73 -4.83
CA HIS A 450 9.53 -31.34 -5.09
C HIS A 450 9.92 -31.07 -6.56
N ASP A 451 8.94 -30.81 -7.43
CA ASP A 451 9.11 -30.58 -8.85
C ASP A 451 8.99 -29.09 -9.22
N ILE A 452 9.45 -28.74 -10.42
CA ILE A 452 9.47 -27.36 -10.89
C ILE A 452 8.06 -26.80 -11.12
N ASN A 453 7.13 -27.61 -11.63
CA ASN A 453 5.78 -27.13 -11.92
C ASN A 453 5.07 -26.79 -10.62
N THR A 454 5.25 -27.60 -9.58
CA THR A 454 4.79 -27.30 -8.23
C THR A 454 5.48 -26.08 -7.63
N LEU A 455 6.79 -25.90 -7.81
CA LEU A 455 7.48 -24.71 -7.31
C LEU A 455 6.95 -23.44 -7.97
N VAL A 456 6.71 -23.48 -9.28
CA VAL A 456 6.14 -22.37 -10.06
C VAL A 456 4.70 -22.08 -9.62
N ALA A 457 3.85 -23.10 -9.55
CA ALA A 457 2.46 -22.95 -9.09
C ALA A 457 2.40 -22.46 -7.63
N GLY A 458 3.24 -23.03 -6.76
CA GLY A 458 3.34 -22.63 -5.36
C GLY A 458 3.78 -21.17 -5.20
N THR A 459 4.79 -20.75 -5.98
CA THR A 459 5.22 -19.34 -6.04
C THR A 459 4.08 -18.42 -6.43
N ALA A 460 3.34 -18.77 -7.49
CA ALA A 460 2.21 -17.99 -7.97
C ALA A 460 1.09 -17.87 -6.93
N LEU A 461 0.73 -18.98 -6.26
CA LEU A 461 -0.31 -18.97 -5.23
C LEU A 461 0.12 -18.20 -3.97
N ILE A 462 1.34 -18.39 -3.48
CA ILE A 462 1.89 -17.68 -2.31
C ILE A 462 1.95 -16.17 -2.58
N SER A 463 2.42 -15.78 -3.75
CA SER A 463 2.52 -14.36 -4.12
C SER A 463 1.15 -13.72 -4.33
N LEU A 464 0.21 -14.41 -4.98
CA LEU A 464 -1.18 -13.94 -5.11
C LEU A 464 -1.84 -13.71 -3.74
N SER A 465 -1.74 -14.70 -2.85
CA SER A 465 -2.28 -14.62 -1.49
C SER A 465 -1.63 -13.52 -0.66
N SER A 466 -0.30 -13.48 -0.61
CA SER A 466 0.43 -12.46 0.16
C SER A 466 0.18 -11.05 -0.40
N GLY A 467 0.17 -10.88 -1.72
CA GLY A 467 -0.18 -9.63 -2.40
C GLY A 467 -1.56 -9.12 -2.00
N PHE A 468 -2.57 -10.00 -2.02
CA PHE A 468 -3.92 -9.66 -1.57
C PHE A 468 -3.90 -9.19 -0.11
N ILE A 469 -3.24 -9.93 0.78
CA ILE A 469 -3.18 -9.60 2.21
C ILE A 469 -2.48 -8.25 2.43
N PHE A 470 -1.39 -7.95 1.71
CA PHE A 470 -0.70 -6.66 1.80
C PHE A 470 -1.62 -5.48 1.51
N ALA A 471 -2.37 -5.51 0.40
CA ALA A 471 -3.26 -4.41 0.01
C ALA A 471 -4.55 -4.37 0.85
N ALA A 472 -5.14 -5.54 1.14
CA ALA A 472 -6.31 -5.66 2.00
C ALA A 472 -6.02 -5.14 3.41
N ALA A 473 -4.80 -5.35 3.92
CA ALA A 473 -4.41 -4.91 5.25
C ALA A 473 -4.51 -3.39 5.43
N VAL A 474 -4.09 -2.60 4.44
CA VAL A 474 -4.19 -1.13 4.52
C VAL A 474 -5.66 -0.71 4.61
N SER A 475 -6.52 -1.33 3.80
CA SER A 475 -7.97 -1.04 3.76
C SER A 475 -8.68 -1.49 5.04
N ILE A 476 -8.39 -2.70 5.54
CA ILE A 476 -8.92 -3.24 6.79
C ILE A 476 -8.47 -2.37 7.98
N THR A 477 -7.21 -1.93 8.01
CA THR A 477 -6.70 -1.07 9.07
C THR A 477 -7.44 0.28 9.08
N SER A 478 -7.64 0.88 7.91
CA SER A 478 -8.41 2.12 7.79
C SER A 478 -9.86 1.98 8.22
N GLU A 479 -10.48 0.83 7.94
CA GLU A 479 -11.90 0.58 8.21
C GLU A 479 -12.16 0.18 9.67
N LEU A 480 -11.29 -0.63 10.26
CA LEU A 480 -11.42 -1.09 11.64
C LEU A 480 -10.91 -0.06 12.66
N PHE A 481 -9.90 0.75 12.31
CA PHE A 481 -9.17 1.57 13.28
C PHE A 481 -9.11 3.07 12.95
N GLY A 482 -9.93 3.51 11.99
CA GLY A 482 -10.09 4.91 11.63
C GLY A 482 -9.11 5.38 10.53
N PRO A 483 -9.58 6.19 9.57
CA PRO A 483 -8.76 6.68 8.45
C PRO A 483 -7.72 7.73 8.86
N ASN A 484 -7.96 8.53 9.90
CA ASN A 484 -7.03 9.61 10.27
C ASN A 484 -5.81 9.08 11.03
N SER A 485 -5.97 7.98 11.76
CA SER A 485 -4.91 7.34 12.55
C SER A 485 -4.14 6.25 11.78
N ILE A 486 -4.39 6.10 10.47
CA ILE A 486 -3.81 5.01 9.66
C ILE A 486 -2.27 5.01 9.65
N GLY A 487 -1.65 6.19 9.62
CA GLY A 487 -0.18 6.31 9.58
C GLY A 487 0.50 5.71 10.82
N VAL A 488 -0.17 5.67 11.97
CA VAL A 488 0.36 5.02 13.17
C VAL A 488 -0.15 3.58 13.26
N ASN A 489 -1.47 3.37 13.12
CA ASN A 489 -2.10 2.06 13.32
C ASN A 489 -1.61 1.01 12.30
N HIS A 490 -1.43 1.40 11.04
CA HIS A 490 -0.89 0.49 10.02
C HIS A 490 0.59 0.19 10.25
N ASN A 491 1.38 1.18 10.69
CA ASN A 491 2.78 0.96 10.98
C ASN A 491 3.00 0.05 12.20
N ILE A 492 2.10 0.05 13.19
CA ILE A 492 2.08 -0.96 14.26
C ILE A 492 1.87 -2.36 13.69
N LEU A 493 0.90 -2.55 12.77
CA LEU A 493 0.69 -3.84 12.11
C LEU A 493 1.93 -4.30 11.32
N ILE A 494 2.58 -3.38 10.60
CA ILE A 494 3.74 -3.67 9.74
C ILE A 494 4.95 -4.16 10.53
N THR A 495 5.02 -3.93 11.84
CA THR A 495 6.05 -4.52 12.72
C THR A 495 6.08 -6.06 12.67
N ASN A 496 5.01 -6.70 12.20
CA ASN A 496 5.00 -8.12 11.86
C ASN A 496 6.10 -8.54 10.89
N ILE A 497 6.36 -7.72 9.87
CA ILE A 497 7.30 -8.05 8.79
C ILE A 497 8.69 -8.38 9.34
N PRO A 498 9.35 -7.50 10.12
CA PRO A 498 10.67 -7.77 10.66
C PRO A 498 10.68 -8.88 11.71
N LEU A 499 9.65 -8.98 12.56
CA LEU A 499 9.51 -10.08 13.52
C LEU A 499 9.44 -11.44 12.79
N GLY A 500 8.69 -11.52 11.69
CA GLY A 500 8.54 -12.75 10.93
C GLY A 500 9.73 -13.01 10.01
N SER A 501 10.37 -11.96 9.48
CA SER A 501 11.63 -12.08 8.73
C SER A 501 12.74 -12.68 9.60
N LEU A 502 12.83 -12.25 10.86
CA LEU A 502 13.72 -12.87 11.85
C LEU A 502 13.31 -14.32 12.15
N LEU A 503 12.08 -14.54 12.61
CA LEU A 503 11.63 -15.85 13.09
C LEU A 503 11.62 -16.91 11.97
N TYR A 504 10.93 -16.62 10.86
CA TYR A 504 10.75 -17.58 9.77
C TYR A 504 12.01 -17.70 8.91
N GLY A 505 12.79 -16.61 8.78
CA GLY A 505 14.10 -16.64 8.13
C GLY A 505 15.08 -17.51 8.91
N GLN A 506 15.13 -17.38 10.24
CA GLN A 506 15.94 -18.27 11.09
C GLN A 506 15.52 -19.73 10.99
N ILE A 507 14.22 -20.03 10.96
CA ILE A 507 13.74 -21.41 10.75
C ILE A 507 14.27 -21.97 9.42
N ALA A 508 14.18 -21.19 8.33
CA ALA A 508 14.68 -21.60 7.03
C ALA A 508 16.20 -21.82 7.03
N ALA A 509 16.95 -20.90 7.64
CA ALA A 509 18.41 -21.00 7.75
C ALA A 509 18.84 -22.24 8.56
N LEU A 510 18.21 -22.50 9.72
CA LEU A 510 18.53 -23.67 10.55
C LEU A 510 18.29 -24.98 9.80
N VAL A 511 17.20 -25.09 9.04
CA VAL A 511 16.91 -26.28 8.22
C VAL A 511 17.91 -26.42 7.08
N TYR A 512 18.24 -25.32 6.40
CA TYR A 512 19.21 -25.30 5.31
C TYR A 512 20.58 -25.75 5.79
N ASP A 513 21.05 -25.18 6.90
CA ASP A 513 22.37 -25.47 7.47
C ASP A 513 22.47 -26.88 8.04
N ALA A 514 21.39 -27.39 8.65
CA ALA A 514 21.34 -28.77 9.16
C ALA A 514 21.44 -29.82 8.04
N ASN A 515 21.09 -29.47 6.80
CA ASN A 515 21.15 -30.37 5.64
C ASN A 515 22.27 -30.02 4.65
N GLY A 516 23.03 -28.94 4.92
CA GLY A 516 24.07 -28.43 4.04
C GLY A 516 25.44 -29.06 4.29
N LEU A 517 26.26 -29.09 3.25
CA LEU A 517 27.66 -29.47 3.36
C LEU A 517 28.49 -28.23 3.71
N LYS A 518 29.24 -28.30 4.81
CA LYS A 518 30.19 -27.25 5.19
C LYS A 518 31.43 -27.35 4.30
N MET A 519 31.64 -26.38 3.42
CA MET A 519 32.89 -26.21 2.68
C MET A 519 33.70 -25.10 3.34
N SER A 520 34.92 -25.41 3.78
CA SER A 520 35.91 -24.43 4.18
C SER A 520 36.62 -23.91 2.94
N VAL A 521 36.36 -22.67 2.55
CA VAL A 521 37.15 -21.99 1.51
C VAL A 521 38.23 -21.18 2.24
N LEU A 522 39.49 -21.44 1.92
CA LEU A 522 40.60 -20.63 2.42
C LEU A 522 40.60 -19.32 1.63
N ASP A 523 40.27 -18.21 2.29
CA ASP A 523 40.35 -16.90 1.66
C ASP A 523 41.82 -16.48 1.45
N ARG A 524 42.07 -15.57 0.49
CA ARG A 524 43.42 -15.01 0.22
C ARG A 524 44.07 -14.37 1.44
N ASN A 525 43.27 -13.99 2.45
CA ASN A 525 43.72 -13.39 3.70
C ASN A 525 43.91 -14.40 4.85
N GLY A 526 43.79 -15.70 4.59
CA GLY A 526 44.01 -16.75 5.60
C GLY A 526 42.85 -16.98 6.59
N MET A 527 41.68 -16.36 6.36
CA MET A 527 40.45 -16.69 7.09
C MET A 527 39.74 -17.87 6.43
N ILE A 528 39.27 -18.81 7.26
CA ILE A 528 38.41 -19.93 6.81
C ILE A 528 36.97 -19.40 6.75
N ASP A 529 36.46 -19.11 5.56
CA ASP A 529 35.02 -18.87 5.39
C ASP A 529 34.33 -20.22 5.19
N THR A 530 33.49 -20.61 6.16
CA THR A 530 32.69 -21.84 6.05
C THR A 530 31.43 -21.52 5.27
N MET A 531 31.47 -21.72 3.95
CA MET A 531 30.27 -21.62 3.14
C MET A 531 29.47 -22.92 3.26
N VAL A 532 28.24 -22.82 3.75
CA VAL A 532 27.28 -23.93 3.76
C VAL A 532 26.49 -23.87 2.46
N VAL A 533 26.62 -24.92 1.66
CA VAL A 533 25.80 -25.09 0.46
C VAL A 533 24.96 -26.34 0.63
N CYS A 534 23.64 -26.16 0.62
CA CYS A 534 22.68 -27.25 0.69
C CYS A 534 22.05 -27.47 -0.69
N MET A 535 22.14 -28.71 -1.17
CA MET A 535 21.56 -29.15 -2.44
C MET A 535 20.58 -30.29 -2.22
N GLY A 536 19.46 -30.25 -2.95
CA GLY A 536 18.39 -31.23 -2.90
C GLY A 536 17.16 -30.77 -2.13
N ALA A 537 16.10 -31.60 -2.18
CA ALA A 537 14.80 -31.28 -1.61
C ALA A 537 14.82 -31.07 -0.09
N LYS A 538 15.72 -31.76 0.63
CA LYS A 538 15.81 -31.72 2.10
C LYS A 538 16.13 -30.33 2.65
N CYS A 539 16.78 -29.46 1.85
CA CYS A 539 17.16 -28.11 2.24
C CYS A 539 15.98 -27.20 2.59
N TYR A 540 14.81 -27.42 1.95
CA TYR A 540 13.62 -26.60 2.17
C TYR A 540 12.34 -27.41 2.42
N SER A 541 12.37 -28.74 2.28
CA SER A 541 11.18 -29.59 2.50
C SER A 541 10.57 -29.39 3.89
N THR A 542 11.39 -29.44 4.96
CA THR A 542 10.92 -29.18 6.33
C THR A 542 10.44 -27.74 6.50
N THR A 543 11.15 -26.78 5.89
CA THR A 543 10.77 -25.36 5.89
C THR A 543 9.38 -25.16 5.28
N PHE A 544 9.09 -25.78 4.14
CA PHE A 544 7.78 -25.72 3.49
C PHE A 544 6.68 -26.34 4.35
N PHE A 545 6.94 -27.47 5.01
CA PHE A 545 5.99 -28.05 5.94
C PHE A 545 5.66 -27.10 7.10
N VAL A 546 6.69 -26.54 7.75
CA VAL A 546 6.52 -25.61 8.87
C VAL A 546 5.81 -24.33 8.45
N TRP A 547 6.19 -23.73 7.31
CA TRP A 547 5.50 -22.57 6.74
C TRP A 547 4.04 -22.88 6.35
N GLY A 548 3.75 -24.09 5.88
CA GLY A 548 2.38 -24.58 5.66
C GLY A 548 1.55 -24.62 6.94
N CYS A 549 2.12 -25.12 8.05
CA CYS A 549 1.45 -25.13 9.36
C CYS A 549 1.22 -23.70 9.89
N ILE A 550 2.21 -22.81 9.75
CA ILE A 550 2.10 -21.40 10.18
C ILE A 550 0.99 -20.70 9.39
N THR A 551 0.96 -20.86 8.07
CA THR A 551 -0.08 -20.24 7.22
C THR A 551 -1.47 -20.80 7.51
N LEU A 552 -1.57 -22.08 7.90
CA LEU A 552 -2.83 -22.66 8.37
C LEU A 552 -3.31 -22.02 9.68
N LEU A 553 -2.40 -21.72 10.62
CA LEU A 553 -2.74 -20.95 11.82
C LEU A 553 -3.26 -19.55 11.46
N GLY A 554 -2.63 -18.89 10.48
CA GLY A 554 -3.10 -17.61 9.93
C GLY A 554 -4.53 -17.70 9.37
N LEU A 555 -4.82 -18.75 8.60
CA LEU A 555 -6.15 -19.03 8.08
C LEU A 555 -7.18 -19.21 9.20
N VAL A 556 -6.88 -20.02 10.22
CA VAL A 556 -7.77 -20.21 11.38
C VAL A 556 -8.03 -18.88 12.10
N SER A 557 -6.99 -18.09 12.36
CA SER A 557 -7.12 -16.77 12.99
C SER A 557 -8.02 -15.83 12.18
N SER A 558 -7.87 -15.82 10.84
CA SER A 558 -8.68 -15.00 9.95
C SER A 558 -10.16 -15.44 9.91
N ILE A 559 -10.44 -16.75 10.00
CA ILE A 559 -11.80 -17.27 10.08
C ILE A 559 -12.45 -16.85 11.40
N ILE A 560 -11.72 -16.94 12.53
CA ILE A 560 -12.21 -16.48 13.84
C ILE A 560 -12.52 -14.98 13.79
N LEU A 561 -11.62 -14.17 13.22
CA LEU A 561 -11.83 -12.73 13.02
C LEU A 561 -13.08 -12.45 12.17
N PHE A 562 -13.26 -13.18 11.07
CA PHE A 562 -14.44 -13.06 10.23
C PHE A 562 -15.72 -13.38 11.01
N LEU A 563 -15.76 -14.47 11.76
CA LEU A 563 -16.93 -14.86 12.56
C LEU A 563 -17.29 -13.80 13.62
N ARG A 564 -16.28 -13.19 14.27
CA ARG A 564 -16.47 -12.14 15.27
C ARG A 564 -16.95 -10.82 14.68
N THR A 565 -16.45 -10.46 13.50
CA THR A 565 -16.79 -9.18 12.84
C THR A 565 -18.06 -9.27 12.00
N LYS A 566 -18.51 -10.46 11.62
CA LYS A 566 -19.69 -10.68 10.75
C LYS A 566 -20.95 -9.94 11.23
N THR A 567 -21.21 -9.92 12.52
CA THR A 567 -22.38 -9.24 13.12
C THR A 567 -22.30 -7.72 12.97
N ALA A 568 -21.10 -7.13 13.13
CA ALA A 568 -20.88 -5.70 12.92
C ALA A 568 -21.09 -5.30 11.45
N TYR A 569 -20.57 -6.09 10.49
CA TYR A 569 -20.82 -5.86 9.06
C TYR A 569 -22.30 -6.02 8.68
N ALA A 570 -23.00 -6.99 9.28
CA ALA A 570 -24.44 -7.18 9.06
C ALA A 570 -25.29 -6.01 9.60
N ALA A 571 -24.90 -5.42 10.73
CA ALA A 571 -25.59 -4.26 11.31
C ALA A 571 -25.50 -3.02 10.40
N VAL A 572 -24.32 -2.75 9.81
CA VAL A 572 -24.11 -1.63 8.87
C VAL A 572 -24.87 -1.83 7.55
N ALA A 573 -24.92 -3.07 7.03
CA ALA A 573 -25.72 -3.41 5.87
C ALA A 573 -27.24 -3.25 6.12
N GLY A 574 -27.71 -3.57 7.34
CA GLY A 574 -29.11 -3.36 7.74
C GLY A 574 -29.50 -1.88 7.85
N GLN A 575 -28.63 -1.04 8.42
CA GLN A 575 -28.89 0.41 8.58
C GLN A 575 -28.96 1.15 7.23
N SER A 576 -28.16 0.74 6.24
CA SER A 576 -28.17 1.33 4.91
C SER A 576 -29.44 0.96 4.12
N SER A 577 -30.00 -0.23 4.36
CA SER A 577 -31.29 -0.64 3.79
C SER A 577 -32.47 0.16 4.38
N CYS A 578 -32.49 0.41 5.69
CA CYS A 578 -33.52 1.25 6.34
C CYS A 578 -33.50 2.71 5.87
N LYS A 579 -32.31 3.32 5.70
CA LYS A 579 -32.19 4.69 5.17
C LYS A 579 -32.67 4.81 3.72
N HIS A 580 -32.49 3.76 2.92
CA HIS A 580 -32.96 3.74 1.54
C HIS A 580 -34.48 3.57 1.45
N LEU A 581 -35.11 2.84 2.38
CA LEU A 581 -36.56 2.72 2.48
C LEU A 581 -37.21 4.04 2.95
N SER A 582 -36.60 4.75 3.90
CA SER A 582 -37.12 6.05 4.36
C SER A 582 -36.99 7.18 3.34
N GLN A 583 -36.01 7.11 2.42
CA GLN A 583 -35.85 8.08 1.32
C GLN A 583 -36.73 7.78 0.10
N VAL A 584 -37.24 6.56 -0.03
CA VAL A 584 -38.17 6.17 -1.11
C VAL A 584 -39.63 6.36 -0.67
N SER A 585 -39.90 6.42 0.63
CA SER A 585 -41.23 6.70 1.19
C SER A 585 -41.51 8.18 1.49
N SER A 586 -40.58 9.08 1.16
CA SER A 586 -40.69 10.55 1.26
C SER A 586 -40.64 11.17 -0.11
#